data_AF-A0A951FV63-F1
#
_entry.id   AF-A0A951FV63-F1
#
_cell.length_a   1.000
_cell.length_b   1.000
_cell.length_c   1.000
_cell.angle_alpha   90.00
_cell.angle_beta   90.00
_cell.angle_gamma   90.00
#
_symmetry.space_group_name_H-M   'P 1'
#
loop_
_entity.id
_entity.type
_entity.pdbx_description
1 polymer ?
#
loop_
_entity_poly.entity_id
_entity_poly.type
_entity_poly.pdbx_seq_one_letter_code
_entity_poly.pdbx_strand_id
1 'polypeptide(L)' 'MKIGYFLSSEEWGPRELVELAGKAERAGFEGLWISDHYHPWSDEQGHSPFVWAVIG' A
#
# COMPACT_ATOMS: atom_id res chain seq x y z
N MET A 1 2.30 -19.15 12.42
CA MET A 1 2.92 -18.36 11.34
C MET A 1 1.87 -17.39 10.86
N LYS A 2 2.18 -16.09 10.78
CA LYS A 2 1.28 -15.08 10.22
C LYS A 2 1.80 -14.62 8.87
N ILE A 3 0.92 -14.49 7.89
CA ILE A 3 1.26 -13.99 6.55
C ILE A 3 0.51 -12.68 6.34
N GLY A 4 1.21 -11.63 5.92
CA GLY A 4 0.59 -10.35 5.58
C GLY A 4 0.97 -9.88 4.18
N TYR A 5 0.37 -8.78 3.77
CA TYR A 5 0.49 -8.23 2.41
C TYR A 5 1.09 -6.83 2.44
N PHE A 6 2.05 -6.57 1.56
CA PHE A 6 2.70 -5.26 1.45
C PHE A 6 2.01 -4.42 0.38
N LEU A 7 1.58 -3.22 0.77
CA LEU A 7 0.96 -2.22 -0.08
C LEU A 7 2.07 -1.25 -0.56
N SER A 8 2.50 -1.43 -1.80
CA SER A 8 3.54 -0.59 -2.43
C SER A 8 2.96 0.75 -2.89
N SER A 9 3.17 1.79 -2.10
CA SER A 9 2.72 3.17 -2.38
C SER A 9 3.37 3.77 -3.63
N GLU A 10 4.45 3.16 -4.11
CA GLU A 10 5.22 3.56 -5.29
C GLU A 10 4.61 3.00 -6.58
N GLU A 11 3.95 1.85 -6.48
CA GLU A 11 3.32 1.16 -7.62
C GLU A 11 1.85 1.53 -7.78
N TRP A 12 1.17 1.96 -6.71
CA TRP A 12 -0.28 2.14 -6.69
C TRP A 12 -0.70 3.50 -6.12
N GLY A 13 -1.75 4.08 -6.71
CA GLY A 13 -2.40 5.27 -6.20
C GLY A 13 -3.15 5.03 -4.87
N PRO A 14 -3.56 6.10 -4.17
CA PRO A 14 -4.18 6.01 -2.85
C PRO A 14 -5.47 5.19 -2.83
N ARG A 15 -6.29 5.28 -3.89
CA ARG A 15 -7.54 4.52 -3.98
C ARG A 15 -7.27 3.04 -4.19
N GLU A 16 -6.34 2.73 -5.09
CA GLU A 16 -5.92 1.38 -5.41
C GLU A 16 -5.33 0.66 -4.19
N LEU A 17 -4.56 1.38 -3.36
CA LEU A 17 -4.03 0.84 -2.10
C LEU A 17 -5.15 0.39 -1.14
N VAL A 18 -6.23 1.19 -1.00
CA VAL A 18 -7.39 0.81 -0.19
C VAL A 18 -8.13 -0.39 -0.78
N GLU A 19 -8.27 -0.44 -2.11
CA GLU A 19 -8.88 -1.58 -2.79
C GLU A 19 -8.05 -2.86 -2.62
N LEU A 20 -6.72 -2.77 -2.68
CA LEU A 20 -5.78 -3.85 -2.42
C LEU A 20 -5.82 -4.31 -0.97
N ALA A 21 -5.88 -3.40 0.00
CA ALA A 21 -6.05 -3.72 1.42
C ALA A 21 -7.30 -4.58 1.64
N GLY A 22 -8.44 -4.18 1.07
CA GLY A 22 -9.67 -4.97 1.15
C GLY A 22 -9.57 -6.32 0.42
N LYS A 23 -8.84 -6.41 -0.69
CA LYS A 23 -8.58 -7.69 -1.38
C LYS A 23 -7.71 -8.61 -0.51
N ALA A 24 -6.68 -8.08 0.12
CA ALA A 24 -5.79 -8.83 1.00
C ALA A 24 -6.54 -9.39 2.22
N GLU A 25 -7.39 -8.58 2.86
CA GLU A 25 -8.26 -9.05 3.95
C GLU A 25 -9.16 -10.20 3.48
N ARG A 26 -9.86 -10.05 2.35
CA ARG A 26 -10.73 -11.10 1.79
C ARG A 26 -9.98 -12.37 1.39
N ALA A 27 -8.69 -12.26 1.07
CA ALA A 27 -7.81 -13.39 0.75
C ALA A 27 -7.23 -14.09 1.99
N GLY A 28 -7.50 -13.58 3.21
CA GLY A 28 -7.08 -14.18 4.47
C GLY A 28 -5.70 -13.74 4.96
N PHE A 29 -5.14 -12.65 4.44
CA PHE A 29 -3.93 -12.06 5.00
C PHE A 29 -4.22 -11.45 6.38
N GLU A 30 -3.33 -11.71 7.34
CA GLU A 30 -3.53 -11.36 8.76
C GLU A 30 -2.90 -10.01 9.15
N GLY A 31 -2.27 -9.33 8.20
CA GLY A 31 -1.61 -8.05 8.44
C GLY A 31 -1.28 -7.33 7.14
N LEU A 32 -1.14 -6.01 7.25
CA LEU A 32 -0.77 -5.13 6.15
C LEU A 32 0.44 -4.29 6.55
N TRP A 33 1.29 -4.02 5.59
CA TRP A 33 2.35 -3.01 5.67
C TRP A 33 2.20 -2.07 4.48
N ILE A 34 2.59 -0.82 4.64
CA ILE A 34 2.51 0.21 3.60
C ILE A 34 3.79 1.06 3.66
N SER A 35 4.37 1.37 2.51
CA SER A 35 5.51 2.30 2.42
C SER A 35 5.05 3.74 2.59
N ASP A 36 5.74 4.50 3.44
CA ASP A 36 5.57 5.94 3.59
C ASP A 36 6.82 6.66 3.09
N HIS A 37 6.75 7.15 1.85
CA HIS A 37 7.84 7.89 1.23
C HIS A 37 7.37 9.25 0.75
N TYR A 38 8.27 10.22 0.82
CA TYR A 38 8.06 11.54 0.24
C TYR A 38 8.22 11.52 -1.29
N HIS A 39 9.14 10.70 -1.81
CA HIS A 39 9.34 10.44 -3.22
C HIS A 39 9.43 8.93 -3.47
N PRO A 40 9.14 8.45 -4.70
CA PRO A 40 9.33 7.05 -5.05
C PRO A 40 10.81 6.63 -4.97
N TRP A 41 11.10 5.33 -4.99
CA TRP A 41 12.49 4.82 -5.01
C TRP A 41 13.22 5.13 -6.31
N SER A 42 12.50 5.20 -7.43
CA SER A 42 13.04 5.54 -8.74
C SER A 42 12.10 6.43 -9.53
N ASP A 43 12.65 7.14 -10.52
CA ASP A 43 11.87 8.02 -11.39
C ASP A 43 10.87 7.26 -12.30
N GLU A 44 11.00 5.94 -12.41
CA GLU A 44 10.07 5.09 -13.17
C GLU A 44 8.78 4.76 -12.38
N GLN A 45 8.79 4.96 -11.06
CA GLN A 45 7.64 4.77 -10.19
C GLN A 45 6.79 6.05 -10.14
N GLY A 46 5.46 5.88 -10.19
CA GLY A 46 4.54 7.00 -10.46
C GLY A 46 3.83 7.58 -9.25
N HIS A 47 3.96 6.96 -8.07
CA HIS A 47 3.14 7.28 -6.91
C HIS A 47 3.97 7.50 -5.64
N SER A 48 3.52 8.43 -4.79
CA SER A 48 4.06 8.66 -3.45
C SER A 48 2.99 9.37 -2.59
N PRO A 49 1.83 8.72 -2.36
CA PRO A 49 0.74 9.33 -1.61
C PRO A 49 1.14 9.60 -0.15
N PHE A 50 0.60 10.66 0.43
CA PHE A 50 0.69 10.91 1.86
C PHE A 50 -0.09 9.83 2.64
N VAL A 51 0.63 8.85 3.20
CA VAL A 51 0.05 7.60 3.72
C VAL A 51 -1.00 7.82 4.80
N TRP A 52 -0.80 8.81 5.67
CA TRP A 52 -1.75 9.11 6.75
C TRP A 52 -3.14 9.49 6.22
N ALA A 53 -3.24 10.15 5.06
CA ALA A 53 -4.53 10.41 4.43
C ALA A 53 -5.13 9.18 3.73
N VAL A 54 -4.33 8.15 3.44
CA VAL A 54 -4.78 6.89 2.84
C VAL A 54 -5.40 5.98 3.90
N ILE A 55 -4.78 5.89 5.09
CA ILE A 55 -5.18 4.95 6.14
C ILE A 55 -6.22 5.48 7.13
N GLY A 56 -6.38 6.80 7.25
CA GLY A 56 -7.37 7.44 8.13
C GLY A 56 -6.82 7.84 9.49
#